data_AF-A0A842LWM4-F1
#
_entry.id   AF-A0A842LWM4-F1
#
_cell.length_a   1.000
_cell.length_b   1.000
_cell.length_c   1.000
_cell.angle_alpha   90.00
_cell.angle_beta   90.00
_cell.angle_gamma   90.00
#
_symmetry.space_group_name_H-M   'P 1'
#
loop_
_entity.id
_entity.type
_entity.pdbx_description
1 polymer ?
#
loop_
_entity_poly.entity_id
_entity_poly.type
_entity_poly.pdbx_seq_one_letter_code
_entity_poly.pdbx_strand_id
1 'polypeptide(L)'
;MRVKNIGTSADNQFVKLEVRLAGTNGALLAETTNLSGFRSTGISLTPTGNNVVADEASAEIWIWLTLAGPDKTVADRTVRLETSFSFTEGTVSGDTAAVRGSSFTIAINNPPVVQDFTWTPANPQYGQEITFTPGTVSDPDGDAIVYSRWDFGEGADPRYVERNGPPQEAKTKYP
;
A
#
# COMPACT_ATOMS: atom_id res chain seq x y z
N MET A 1 7.31 22.22 2.73
CA MET A 1 7.86 21.16 3.61
C MET A 1 8.87 20.33 2.83
N ARG A 2 9.82 19.71 3.51
CA ARG A 2 10.80 18.81 2.89
C ARG A 2 10.89 17.51 3.67
N VAL A 3 10.81 16.38 2.97
CA VAL A 3 10.97 15.04 3.54
C VAL A 3 12.11 14.33 2.82
N LYS A 4 13.10 13.85 3.57
CA LYS A 4 14.26 13.12 3.04
C LYS A 4 14.37 11.75 3.69
N ASN A 5 14.61 10.73 2.88
CA ASN A 5 15.03 9.43 3.39
C ASN A 5 16.55 9.46 3.68
N ILE A 6 16.93 9.38 4.95
CA ILE A 6 18.30 9.24 5.42
C ILE A 6 18.68 7.77 5.72
N GLY A 7 17.81 6.81 5.35
CA GLY A 7 18.08 5.38 5.38
C GLY A 7 18.86 4.85 4.17
N THR A 8 18.85 3.53 3.99
CA THR A 8 19.62 2.82 2.94
C THR A 8 18.78 2.37 1.74
N SER A 9 17.46 2.50 1.79
CA SER A 9 16.54 2.19 0.69
C SER A 9 16.69 3.16 -0.48
N ALA A 10 16.51 2.63 -1.68
CA ALA A 10 16.54 3.43 -2.91
C ALA A 10 15.18 4.07 -3.19
N ASP A 11 15.20 5.20 -3.90
CA ASP A 11 14.01 5.99 -4.23
C ASP A 11 12.92 5.18 -4.97
N ASN A 12 13.33 4.23 -5.82
CA ASN A 12 12.44 3.41 -6.63
C ASN A 12 11.72 2.28 -5.84
N GLN A 13 12.02 2.11 -4.56
CA GLN A 13 11.32 1.17 -3.67
C GLN A 13 10.01 1.75 -3.13
N PHE A 14 9.67 2.98 -3.51
CA PHE A 14 8.47 3.68 -3.06
C PHE A 14 7.72 4.22 -4.28
N VAL A 15 6.40 4.27 -4.17
CA VAL A 15 5.51 4.76 -5.25
C VAL A 15 4.75 6.02 -4.87
N LYS A 16 4.67 6.33 -3.57
CA LYS A 16 3.90 7.47 -3.09
C LYS A 16 4.40 7.96 -1.74
N LEU A 17 4.45 9.28 -1.59
CA LEU A 17 4.66 9.98 -0.32
C LEU A 17 3.47 10.90 -0.09
N GLU A 18 2.87 10.83 1.09
CA GLU A 18 1.77 11.70 1.51
C GLU A 18 2.08 12.31 2.86
N VAL A 19 1.71 13.57 3.04
CA VAL A 19 1.79 14.29 4.31
C VAL A 19 0.39 14.78 4.66
N ARG A 20 -0.08 14.39 5.84
CA ARG A 20 -1.47 14.56 6.28
C ARG A 20 -1.50 15.09 7.71
N LEU A 21 -2.60 15.74 8.11
CA LEU A 21 -2.90 15.93 9.53
C LEU A 21 -3.04 14.54 10.19
N ALA A 22 -2.84 14.44 11.49
CA ALA A 22 -2.98 13.19 12.22
C ALA A 22 -4.41 12.60 12.14
N GLY A 23 -4.51 11.27 12.26
CA GLY A 23 -5.76 10.50 12.22
C GLY A 23 -5.85 9.56 11.00
N THR A 24 -6.61 8.47 11.15
CA THR A 24 -6.70 7.36 10.18
C THR A 24 -7.22 7.75 8.78
N ASN A 25 -7.66 9.00 8.58
CA ASN A 25 -7.92 9.60 7.27
C ASN A 25 -7.69 11.13 7.34
N GLY A 26 -6.64 11.54 8.05
CA GLY A 26 -6.36 12.95 8.28
C GLY A 26 -6.25 13.74 6.96
N ALA A 27 -6.65 15.01 7.03
CA ALA A 27 -6.76 15.87 5.86
C ALA A 27 -5.40 15.99 5.15
N LEU A 28 -5.41 15.89 3.81
CA LEU A 28 -4.21 15.92 3.00
C LEU A 28 -3.59 17.32 2.98
N LEU A 29 -2.30 17.42 3.32
CA LEU A 29 -1.52 18.63 3.11
C LEU A 29 -0.90 18.59 1.71
N ALA A 30 -0.15 17.52 1.40
CA ALA A 30 0.51 17.35 0.12
C ALA A 30 0.80 15.88 -0.18
N GLU A 31 0.91 15.51 -1.46
CA GLU A 31 1.35 14.20 -1.90
C GLU A 31 2.20 14.29 -3.17
N THR A 32 2.93 13.21 -3.47
CA THR A 32 3.62 13.03 -4.75
C THR A 32 3.79 11.55 -5.06
N THR A 33 3.88 11.23 -6.35
CA THR A 33 4.33 9.93 -6.86
C THR A 33 5.73 9.99 -7.49
N ASN A 34 6.28 11.20 -7.69
CA ASN A 34 7.66 11.37 -8.11
C ASN A 34 8.57 11.45 -6.87
N LEU A 35 9.31 10.38 -6.63
CA LEU A 35 10.23 10.24 -5.50
C LEU A 35 11.70 10.32 -5.92
N SER A 36 12.00 10.80 -7.12
CA SER A 36 13.37 11.05 -7.55
C SER A 36 14.05 12.06 -6.62
N GLY A 37 15.18 11.67 -6.06
CA GLY A 37 15.95 12.49 -5.12
C GLY A 37 15.52 12.33 -3.67
N PHE A 38 14.59 11.43 -3.36
CA PHE A 38 14.10 11.24 -1.99
C PHE A 38 15.21 10.93 -0.98
N ARG A 39 16.21 10.13 -1.38
CA ARG A 39 17.40 9.85 -0.57
C ARG A 39 18.54 10.88 -0.73
N SER A 40 18.68 11.53 -1.88
CA SER A 40 19.80 12.46 -2.12
C SER A 40 19.50 13.86 -1.62
N THR A 41 18.55 14.55 -2.25
CA THR A 41 18.20 15.95 -1.98
C THR A 41 17.01 16.09 -1.04
N GLY A 42 16.21 15.04 -0.86
CA GLY A 42 14.89 15.10 -0.25
C GLY A 42 13.83 15.65 -1.21
N ILE A 43 12.58 15.33 -0.94
CA ILE A 43 11.43 15.81 -1.71
C ILE A 43 10.86 17.04 -1.02
N SER A 44 10.72 18.13 -1.78
CA SER A 44 10.00 19.33 -1.33
C SER A 44 8.55 19.25 -1.80
N LEU A 45 7.63 19.44 -0.86
CA LEU A 45 6.20 19.43 -1.10
C LEU A 45 5.61 20.77 -0.66
N THR A 46 4.72 21.32 -1.47
CA THR A 46 3.98 22.55 -1.18
C THR A 46 2.53 22.21 -0.94
N PRO A 47 2.03 22.32 0.29
CA PRO A 47 0.61 22.12 0.56
C PRO A 47 -0.27 23.12 -0.18
N THR A 48 -1.39 22.64 -0.71
CA THR A 48 -2.43 23.49 -1.32
C THR A 48 -3.63 23.73 -0.40
N GLY A 49 -3.67 23.05 0.75
CA GLY A 49 -4.68 23.22 1.78
C GLY A 49 -4.28 22.53 3.09
N ASN A 50 -5.13 22.65 4.11
CA ASN A 50 -4.92 22.06 5.44
C ASN A 50 -3.58 22.44 6.09
N ASN A 51 -3.08 23.63 5.78
CA ASN A 51 -1.73 24.11 6.06
C ASN A 51 -1.72 25.35 6.98
N VAL A 52 -2.80 25.55 7.74
CA VAL A 52 -2.94 26.63 8.71
C VAL A 52 -3.03 26.01 10.10
N VAL A 53 -2.23 26.51 11.02
CA VAL A 53 -2.33 26.23 12.46
C VAL A 53 -2.78 27.55 13.10
N ALA A 54 -3.83 27.49 13.91
CA ALA A 54 -4.34 28.68 14.59
C ALA A 54 -3.34 29.19 15.65
N ASP A 55 -3.50 30.46 16.04
CA ASP A 55 -2.74 31.03 17.15
C ASP A 55 -2.98 30.21 18.43
N GLU A 56 -1.93 30.07 19.23
CA GLU A 56 -1.88 29.22 20.43
C GLU A 56 -2.34 27.76 20.22
N ALA A 57 -2.31 27.26 18.97
CA ALA A 57 -2.69 25.89 18.64
C ALA A 57 -1.50 25.05 18.16
N SER A 58 -1.72 23.73 18.14
CA SER A 58 -0.77 22.77 17.57
C SER A 58 -1.47 21.86 16.57
N ALA A 59 -0.69 21.36 15.62
CA ALA A 59 -1.11 20.34 14.67
C ALA A 59 -0.12 19.19 14.70
N GLU A 60 -0.64 17.97 14.71
CA GLU A 60 0.16 16.76 14.52
C GLU A 60 0.09 16.34 13.05
N ILE A 61 1.24 15.92 12.51
CA ILE A 61 1.42 15.57 11.10
C ILE A 61 1.84 14.11 10.99
N TRP A 62 1.16 13.36 10.12
CA TRP A 62 1.54 11.99 9.75
C TRP A 62 2.10 11.96 8.33
N ILE A 63 3.18 11.19 8.15
CA ILE A 63 3.82 10.98 6.85
C ILE A 63 3.59 9.53 6.46
N TRP A 64 2.89 9.33 5.34
CA TRP A 64 2.65 8.01 4.76
C TRP A 64 3.60 7.81 3.59
N LEU A 65 4.23 6.64 3.55
CA LEU A 65 5.13 6.24 2.47
C LEU A 65 4.71 4.87 1.97
N THR A 66 4.32 4.79 0.71
CA THR A 66 3.85 3.54 0.10
C THR A 66 5.01 2.84 -0.59
N LEU A 67 5.30 1.61 -0.16
CA LEU A 67 6.28 0.73 -0.82
C LEU A 67 5.81 0.36 -2.23
N ALA A 68 6.77 0.20 -3.13
CA ALA A 68 6.53 -0.41 -4.42
C ALA A 68 6.19 -1.90 -4.28
N GLY A 69 5.72 -2.51 -5.37
CA GLY A 69 5.52 -3.95 -5.42
C GLY A 69 6.80 -4.74 -5.09
N PRO A 70 6.67 -6.04 -4.77
CA PRO A 70 7.81 -6.90 -4.42
C PRO A 70 8.87 -6.95 -5.54
N ASP A 71 8.49 -6.69 -6.80
CA ASP A 71 9.39 -6.63 -7.96
C ASP A 71 10.44 -5.50 -7.88
N LYS A 72 10.16 -4.44 -7.13
CA LYS A 72 11.06 -3.27 -6.95
C LYS A 72 11.59 -3.14 -5.54
N THR A 73 10.99 -3.81 -4.58
CA THR A 73 11.34 -3.71 -3.16
C THR A 73 12.55 -4.58 -2.85
N VAL A 74 13.50 -4.05 -2.07
CA VAL A 74 14.69 -4.79 -1.63
C VAL A 74 14.64 -4.91 -0.12
N ALA A 75 14.60 -6.14 0.39
CA ALA A 75 14.59 -6.42 1.83
C ALA A 75 15.83 -5.87 2.54
N ASP A 76 15.73 -5.74 3.86
CA ASP A 76 16.80 -5.31 4.78
C ASP A 76 17.32 -3.88 4.57
N ARG A 77 16.73 -3.15 3.63
CA ARG A 77 16.97 -1.72 3.47
C ARG A 77 16.23 -0.94 4.52
N THR A 78 16.87 0.10 5.03
CA THR A 78 16.25 0.95 6.06
C THR A 78 15.62 2.17 5.44
N VAL A 79 14.59 2.66 6.10
CA VAL A 79 14.07 4.01 5.92
C VAL A 79 14.17 4.71 7.25
N ARG A 80 14.63 5.96 7.18
CA ARG A 80 14.61 6.88 8.31
C ARG A 80 14.35 8.26 7.74
N LEU A 81 13.30 8.93 8.20
CA LEU A 81 12.91 10.21 7.62
C LEU A 81 13.56 11.38 8.37
N GLU A 82 14.10 12.34 7.64
CA GLU A 82 14.47 13.67 8.10
C GLU A 82 13.50 14.67 7.46
N THR A 83 12.76 15.41 8.29
CA THR A 83 11.68 16.30 7.84
C THR A 83 11.85 17.71 8.40
N SER A 84 11.61 18.72 7.57
CA SER A 84 11.50 20.12 7.99
C SER A 84 10.31 20.81 7.32
N PHE A 85 9.79 21.86 7.96
CA PHE A 85 8.67 22.65 7.47
C PHE A 85 9.09 24.09 7.28
N SER A 86 8.60 24.71 6.21
CA SER A 86 8.65 26.16 6.05
C SER A 86 7.31 26.72 6.51
N PHE A 87 7.33 27.84 7.20
CA PHE A 87 6.12 28.48 7.74
C PHE A 87 6.12 29.98 7.44
N THR A 88 4.95 30.59 7.58
CA THR A 88 4.79 32.04 7.57
C THR A 88 3.84 32.42 8.70
N GLU A 89 4.23 33.41 9.48
CA GLU A 89 3.47 33.97 10.60
C GLU A 89 3.48 35.50 10.45
N GLY A 90 2.35 36.05 10.00
CA GLY A 90 2.27 37.46 9.60
C GLY A 90 3.27 37.78 8.49
N THR A 91 4.25 38.64 8.78
CA THR A 91 5.33 39.03 7.86
C THR A 91 6.61 38.21 8.03
N VAL A 92 6.65 37.29 8.99
CA VAL A 92 7.81 36.45 9.27
C VAL A 92 7.67 35.16 8.46
N SER A 93 8.73 34.77 7.77
CA SER A 93 8.86 33.44 7.17
C SER A 93 10.11 32.77 7.71
N GLY A 94 10.06 31.45 7.85
CA GLY A 94 11.19 30.68 8.35
C GLY A 94 11.03 29.20 8.09
N ASP A 95 12.04 28.46 8.51
CA ASP A 95 12.06 27.00 8.48
C ASP A 95 12.19 26.46 9.91
N THR A 96 11.51 25.35 10.18
CA THR A 96 11.73 24.58 11.40
C THR A 96 13.07 23.86 11.33
N ALA A 97 13.65 23.56 12.48
CA ALA A 97 14.73 22.59 12.54
C ALA A 97 14.29 21.24 11.94
N ALA A 98 15.23 20.51 11.35
CA ALA A 98 14.95 19.19 10.82
C ALA A 98 14.76 18.17 11.96
N VAL A 99 13.68 17.42 11.91
CA VAL A 99 13.36 16.34 12.85
C VAL A 99 13.67 15.01 12.19
N ARG A 100 14.32 14.10 12.93
CA ARG A 100 14.65 12.76 12.46
C ARG A 100 13.80 11.72 13.16
N GLY A 101 13.06 10.95 12.39
CA GLY A 101 12.25 9.85 12.89
C GLY A 101 13.08 8.61 13.26
N SER A 102 12.35 7.60 13.73
CA SER A 102 12.86 6.23 13.92
C SER A 102 13.26 5.59 12.60
N SER A 103 14.15 4.60 12.69
CA SER A 103 14.48 3.75 11.55
C SER A 103 13.52 2.57 11.48
N PHE A 104 13.07 2.24 10.28
CA PHE A 104 12.36 0.99 9.99
C PHE A 104 13.10 0.21 8.91
N THR A 105 12.95 -1.11 8.91
CA THR A 105 13.54 -2.01 7.91
C THR A 105 12.44 -2.51 6.99
N ILE A 106 12.71 -2.49 5.69
CA ILE A 106 11.79 -2.95 4.67
C ILE A 106 11.78 -4.48 4.65
N ALA A 107 10.58 -5.05 4.72
CA ALA A 107 10.30 -6.43 4.39
C ALA A 107 9.63 -6.51 3.00
N ILE A 108 9.91 -7.58 2.27
CA ILE A 108 9.21 -7.89 1.02
C ILE A 108 7.92 -8.62 1.38
N ASN A 109 6.86 -8.35 0.62
CA ASN A 109 5.59 -9.06 0.70
C ASN A 109 5.14 -9.42 -0.71
N ASN A 110 5.21 -10.69 -1.05
CA ASN A 110 4.83 -11.29 -2.31
C ASN A 110 3.35 -11.69 -2.26
N PRO A 111 2.62 -11.59 -3.38
CA PRO A 111 1.25 -12.09 -3.40
C PRO A 111 1.23 -13.62 -3.26
N PRO A 112 0.19 -14.19 -2.63
CA PRO A 112 -0.09 -15.62 -2.68
C PRO A 112 -0.15 -16.17 -4.12
N VAL A 113 0.30 -17.41 -4.29
CA VAL A 113 0.32 -18.11 -5.57
C VAL A 113 -0.68 -19.27 -5.54
N VAL A 114 -1.54 -19.34 -6.55
CA VAL A 114 -2.37 -20.51 -6.87
C VAL A 114 -1.75 -21.18 -8.09
N GLN A 115 -1.24 -22.41 -7.94
CA GLN A 115 -0.53 -23.09 -9.04
C GLN A 115 -1.48 -23.54 -10.14
N ASP A 116 -2.57 -24.19 -9.75
CA ASP A 116 -3.56 -24.77 -10.64
C ASP A 116 -4.93 -24.93 -9.95
N PHE A 117 -5.92 -25.34 -10.73
CA PHE A 117 -7.18 -25.88 -10.24
C PHE A 117 -7.73 -26.87 -11.26
N THR A 118 -8.64 -27.73 -10.81
CA THR A 118 -9.31 -28.71 -11.67
C THR A 118 -10.82 -28.53 -11.58
N TRP A 119 -11.55 -29.10 -12.54
CA TRP A 119 -13.01 -29.12 -12.50
C TRP A 119 -13.57 -30.46 -12.96
N THR A 120 -14.79 -30.76 -12.54
CA THR A 120 -15.53 -31.97 -12.93
C THR A 120 -17.02 -31.65 -13.10
N PRO A 121 -17.68 -32.17 -14.15
CA PRO A 121 -17.14 -33.04 -15.20
C PRO A 121 -16.28 -32.28 -16.22
N ALA A 122 -15.39 -33.00 -16.94
CA ALA A 122 -14.52 -32.40 -17.95
C ALA A 122 -15.29 -31.76 -19.13
N ASN A 123 -16.48 -32.29 -19.45
CA ASN A 123 -17.36 -31.80 -20.51
C ASN A 123 -18.76 -31.50 -19.95
N PRO A 124 -18.91 -30.39 -19.20
CA PRO A 124 -20.18 -30.05 -18.57
C PRO A 124 -21.25 -29.73 -19.61
N GLN A 125 -22.45 -30.23 -19.38
CA GLN A 125 -23.63 -29.93 -20.19
C GLN A 125 -24.36 -28.70 -19.66
N TYR A 126 -25.21 -28.12 -20.50
CA TYR A 126 -26.12 -27.04 -20.11
C TYR A 126 -26.91 -27.43 -18.84
N GLY A 127 -26.96 -26.54 -17.86
CA GLY A 127 -27.59 -26.81 -16.58
C GLY A 127 -26.97 -27.97 -15.78
N GLN A 128 -25.73 -28.35 -16.03
CA GLN A 128 -25.00 -29.32 -15.19
C GLN A 128 -24.22 -28.59 -14.08
N GLU A 129 -24.22 -29.16 -12.88
CA GLU A 129 -23.36 -28.70 -11.79
C GLU A 129 -21.90 -29.02 -12.10
N ILE A 130 -21.03 -28.04 -11.93
CA ILE A 130 -19.58 -28.16 -12.08
C ILE A 130 -18.95 -27.97 -10.70
N THR A 131 -18.10 -28.91 -10.30
CA THR A 131 -17.28 -28.80 -9.09
C THR A 131 -15.87 -28.35 -9.48
N PHE A 132 -15.39 -27.27 -8.89
CA PHE A 132 -14.03 -26.77 -9.01
C PHE A 132 -13.25 -27.12 -7.75
N THR A 133 -12.08 -27.72 -7.91
CA THR A 133 -11.18 -28.11 -6.81
C THR A 133 -9.89 -27.32 -6.94
N PRO A 134 -9.50 -26.53 -5.91
CA PRO A 134 -8.26 -25.76 -5.95
C PRO A 134 -7.07 -26.70 -5.95
N GLY A 135 -6.02 -26.32 -6.66
CA GLY A 135 -4.73 -26.98 -6.58
C GLY A 135 -3.91 -26.48 -5.40
N THR A 136 -2.58 -26.52 -5.55
CA THR A 136 -1.69 -26.05 -4.47
C THR A 136 -1.74 -24.53 -4.38
N VAL A 137 -2.00 -24.03 -3.17
CA VAL A 137 -1.95 -22.60 -2.84
C VAL A 137 -0.90 -22.38 -1.77
N SER A 138 -0.03 -21.41 -1.99
CA SER A 138 1.06 -21.08 -1.09
C SER A 138 1.36 -19.59 -1.12
N ASP A 139 1.74 -19.03 0.01
CA ASP A 139 2.35 -17.72 0.08
C ASP A 139 3.89 -17.87 0.06
N PRO A 140 4.61 -17.22 -0.88
CA PRO A 140 6.07 -17.30 -0.94
C PRO A 140 6.78 -16.82 0.33
N ASP A 141 6.16 -15.95 1.12
CA ASP A 141 6.71 -15.42 2.37
C ASP A 141 6.36 -16.30 3.58
N GLY A 142 5.56 -17.35 3.37
CA GLY A 142 5.16 -18.30 4.42
C GLY A 142 3.97 -17.83 5.26
N ASP A 143 3.33 -16.73 4.86
CA ASP A 143 2.12 -16.23 5.52
C ASP A 143 0.92 -17.17 5.32
N ALA A 144 0.03 -17.18 6.31
CA ALA A 144 -1.20 -17.96 6.21
C ALA A 144 -2.17 -17.30 5.22
N ILE A 145 -2.77 -18.09 4.33
CA ILE A 145 -3.86 -17.62 3.47
C ILE A 145 -5.10 -17.39 4.35
N VAL A 146 -5.44 -16.12 4.59
CA VAL A 146 -6.55 -15.72 5.47
C VAL A 146 -7.87 -15.50 4.72
N TYR A 147 -7.83 -15.39 3.40
CA TYR A 147 -9.01 -15.17 2.57
C TYR A 147 -8.82 -15.74 1.18
N SER A 148 -9.90 -16.26 0.60
CA SER A 148 -9.94 -16.72 -0.78
C SER A 148 -11.33 -16.55 -1.39
N ARG A 149 -11.38 -16.44 -2.72
CA ARG A 149 -12.61 -16.25 -3.49
C ARG A 149 -12.53 -16.97 -4.83
N TRP A 150 -13.56 -17.76 -5.13
CA TRP A 150 -13.89 -18.14 -6.50
C TRP A 150 -14.79 -17.08 -7.12
N ASP A 151 -14.52 -16.72 -8.36
CA ASP A 151 -15.36 -15.85 -9.17
C ASP A 151 -15.91 -16.62 -10.37
N PHE A 152 -17.22 -16.87 -10.33
CA PHE A 152 -18.01 -17.51 -11.38
C PHE A 152 -18.90 -16.50 -12.11
N GLY A 153 -18.60 -15.21 -12.01
CA GLY A 153 -19.34 -14.17 -12.71
C GLY A 153 -19.07 -14.18 -14.21
N GLU A 154 -20.04 -13.68 -14.98
CA GLU A 154 -19.88 -13.38 -16.40
C GLU A 154 -20.06 -11.88 -16.63
N GLY A 155 -19.07 -11.23 -17.26
CA GLY A 155 -19.13 -9.81 -17.55
C GLY A 155 -19.31 -8.95 -16.29
N ALA A 156 -20.48 -8.33 -16.15
CA ALA A 156 -20.80 -7.43 -15.04
C ALA A 156 -21.66 -8.08 -13.94
N ASP A 157 -21.98 -9.38 -14.03
CA ASP A 157 -22.75 -10.11 -13.00
C ASP A 157 -21.81 -10.98 -12.15
N PRO A 158 -21.24 -10.46 -11.04
CA PRO A 158 -20.32 -11.21 -10.21
C PRO A 158 -21.03 -12.34 -9.45
N ARG A 159 -20.43 -13.53 -9.41
CA ARG A 159 -20.89 -14.64 -8.58
C ARG A 159 -19.75 -15.22 -7.79
N TYR A 160 -19.74 -14.96 -6.50
CA TYR A 160 -18.60 -15.31 -5.65
C TYR A 160 -18.90 -16.49 -4.72
N VAL A 161 -17.88 -17.33 -4.51
CA VAL A 161 -17.80 -18.22 -3.36
C VAL A 161 -16.59 -17.83 -2.54
N GLU A 162 -16.84 -17.22 -1.38
CA GLU A 162 -15.79 -16.68 -0.51
C GLU A 162 -15.55 -17.59 0.70
N ARG A 163 -14.32 -17.52 1.22
CA ARG A 163 -13.88 -18.24 2.41
C ARG A 163 -12.92 -17.38 3.23
N ASN A 164 -13.04 -17.48 4.56
CA ASN A 164 -11.97 -17.11 5.48
C ASN A 164 -11.00 -18.29 5.55
N GLY A 165 -9.83 -18.13 4.95
CA GLY A 165 -8.84 -19.19 4.82
C GLY A 165 -8.46 -19.53 3.37
N PRO A 166 -7.66 -20.61 3.17
CA PRO A 166 -7.30 -21.10 1.84
C PRO A 166 -8.55 -21.54 1.05
N PRO A 167 -8.48 -21.53 -0.30
CA PRO A 167 -9.61 -21.94 -1.12
C PRO A 167 -9.95 -23.40 -0.88
N GLN A 168 -11.24 -23.69 -1.00
CA GLN A 168 -11.80 -25.04 -0.93
C GLN A 168 -12.61 -25.30 -2.18
N GLU A 169 -13.08 -26.55 -2.33
CA GLU A 169 -13.98 -26.91 -3.42
C GLU A 169 -15.20 -25.99 -3.46
N ALA A 170 -15.55 -25.58 -4.68
CA ALA A 170 -16.69 -24.73 -4.94
C ALA A 170 -17.48 -25.28 -6.12
N LYS A 171 -18.80 -25.13 -6.03
CA LYS A 171 -19.73 -25.64 -7.04
C LYS A 171 -20.47 -24.47 -7.66
N THR A 172 -20.64 -24.53 -8.97
CA THR A 172 -21.47 -23.59 -9.70
C THR A 172 -22.27 -24.30 -10.78
N LYS A 173 -23.33 -23.65 -11.23
CA LYS A 173 -24.19 -24.11 -12.31
C LYS A 173 -24.36 -22.94 -13.26
N TYR A 174 -23.83 -23.08 -14.47
CA TYR A 174 -24.14 -22.13 -15.52
C TYR A 174 -25.52 -22.49 -16.10
N PRO A 175 -26.41 -21.49 -16.27
CA PRO A 175 -27.72 -21.71 -16.84
C PRO A 175 -27.56 -22.38 -18.20
#